data_AF-A0A843J8F7-F1
#
_entry.id   AF-A0A843J8F7-F1
#
_cell.length_a   1.000
_cell.length_b   1.000
_cell.length_c   1.000
_cell.angle_alpha   90.00
_cell.angle_beta   90.00
_cell.angle_gamma   90.00
#
_symmetry.space_group_name_H-M   'P 1'
#
loop_
_entity.id
_entity.type
_entity.pdbx_description
1 polymer ?
#
loop_
_entity_poly.entity_id
_entity_poly.type
_entity_poly.pdbx_seq_one_letter_code
_entity_poly.pdbx_strand_id
1 'polypeptide(L)'
;YEDELRRRFGKGVRIERLEFHRTKPTIINDKHTCTNLALAYVKHAEDIVERHGEAIFEDKIKDLNNLKIYDEIIYSVNLEKPEFIDSSDLEDWRKDKINKTLEELGLIDKFGHLDRGLKKDLKEREKIKTKIFADIAPTLILWDISKYYLCTSQDRRKRYGSPFPYIRGDIDRQQRKVFQNPHTQVVNLLREKEKEHILSVPDMDLLLHKKFKFEGKIKNLNIKLNYAAVGPAIVFTNSNYSIKEVSYAFKVGEKSIKREINNMKSIRKPNTKRSRDFIDLVKNKS
;
A
#
# COMPACT_ATOMS: atom_id res chain seq x y z
N TYR A 1 30.61 -18.72 21.97
CA TYR A 1 30.19 -19.99 21.35
C TYR A 1 31.22 -21.09 21.50
N GLU A 2 32.43 -20.99 20.92
CA GLU A 2 33.48 -22.00 21.13
C GLU A 2 33.91 -22.11 22.60
N ASP A 3 34.14 -20.98 23.28
CA ASP A 3 34.50 -20.98 24.70
C ASP A 3 33.38 -21.55 25.59
N GLU A 4 32.13 -21.37 25.18
CA GLU A 4 30.96 -21.87 25.89
C GLU A 4 30.79 -23.40 25.69
N LEU A 5 31.09 -23.89 24.48
CA LEU A 5 31.17 -25.32 24.18
C LEU A 5 32.32 -25.98 24.94
N ARG A 6 33.50 -25.36 24.98
CA ARG A 6 34.66 -25.85 25.75
C ARG A 6 34.41 -25.78 27.27
N ARG A 7 33.62 -24.82 27.74
CA ARG A 7 33.17 -24.76 29.14
C ARG A 7 32.22 -25.91 29.50
N ARG A 8 31.33 -26.29 28.57
CA ARG A 8 30.28 -27.29 28.81
C ARG A 8 30.74 -28.73 28.57
N PHE A 9 31.66 -28.94 27.62
CA PHE A 9 32.10 -30.27 27.18
C PHE A 9 33.59 -30.55 27.43
N GLY A 10 34.32 -29.56 27.98
CA GLY A 10 35.74 -29.70 28.36
C GLY A 10 36.71 -29.03 27.39
N LYS A 11 37.89 -28.64 27.89
CA LYS A 11 38.91 -27.90 27.12
C LYS A 11 39.47 -28.66 25.91
N GLY A 12 39.40 -30.01 25.90
CA GLY A 12 39.94 -30.87 24.85
C GLY A 12 38.96 -31.21 23.72
N VAL A 13 37.79 -30.58 23.66
CA VAL A 13 36.77 -30.88 22.64
C VAL A 13 37.25 -30.46 21.25
N ARG A 14 37.33 -31.43 20.35
CA ARG A 14 37.59 -31.20 18.92
C ARG A 14 36.30 -30.77 18.23
N ILE A 15 36.20 -29.48 17.91
CA ILE A 15 35.08 -28.93 17.14
C ILE A 15 35.39 -29.15 15.66
N GLU A 16 34.77 -30.17 15.06
CA GLU A 16 35.02 -30.51 13.64
C GLU A 16 34.36 -29.53 12.67
N ARG A 17 33.19 -28.99 13.05
CA ARG A 17 32.46 -28.01 12.24
C ARG A 17 31.51 -27.18 13.10
N LEU A 18 31.69 -25.87 13.09
CA LEU A 18 30.72 -24.91 13.60
C LEU A 18 29.90 -24.38 12.42
N GLU A 19 28.79 -25.04 12.15
CA GLU A 19 27.81 -24.48 11.23
C GLU A 19 27.00 -23.42 11.96
N PHE A 20 27.45 -22.18 11.87
CA PHE A 20 26.53 -21.07 12.05
C PHE A 20 25.50 -21.20 10.94
N HIS A 21 24.29 -21.61 11.27
CA HIS A 21 23.14 -21.17 10.49
C HIS A 21 23.14 -19.65 10.59
N ARG A 22 23.95 -18.98 9.74
CA ARG A 22 23.80 -17.56 9.49
C ARG A 22 22.33 -17.42 9.17
N THR A 23 21.57 -16.83 10.10
CA THR A 23 20.29 -16.24 9.78
C THR A 23 20.57 -15.43 8.53
N LYS A 24 19.99 -15.93 7.43
CA LYS A 24 20.24 -15.57 6.03
C LYS A 24 20.40 -14.06 5.85
N PRO A 25 21.05 -13.56 4.77
CA PRO A 25 21.02 -12.14 4.46
C PRO A 25 19.56 -11.68 4.49
N THR A 26 19.23 -11.00 5.58
CA THR A 26 17.92 -10.44 5.84
C THR A 26 18.14 -8.98 5.57
N ILE A 27 17.25 -8.36 4.79
CA ILE A 27 17.17 -6.90 4.76
C ILE A 27 17.25 -6.44 6.21
N ILE A 28 18.18 -5.53 6.52
CA ILE A 28 18.41 -5.08 7.89
C ILE A 28 17.04 -4.71 8.46
N ASN A 29 16.59 -5.51 9.43
CA ASN A 29 15.24 -5.41 9.92
C ASN A 29 15.22 -4.47 11.12
N ASP A 30 15.48 -3.20 10.84
CA ASP A 30 15.59 -2.13 11.82
C ASP A 30 14.65 -0.97 11.52
N LYS A 31 14.53 -0.06 12.50
CA LYS A 31 13.69 1.14 12.40
C LYS A 31 14.13 2.02 11.23
N HIS A 32 15.44 2.13 10.98
CA HIS A 32 15.98 2.96 9.90
C HIS A 32 15.55 2.43 8.52
N THR A 33 15.60 1.12 8.31
CA THR A 33 15.16 0.51 7.04
C THR A 33 13.65 0.67 6.84
N CYS A 34 12.86 0.58 7.91
CA CYS A 34 11.42 0.88 7.84
C CYS A 34 11.16 2.34 7.44
N THR A 35 11.87 3.28 8.06
CA THR A 35 11.77 4.71 7.72
C THR A 35 12.21 4.96 6.27
N ASN A 36 13.33 4.40 5.84
CA ASN A 36 13.84 4.57 4.48
C ASN A 36 12.88 4.00 3.44
N LEU A 37 12.28 2.84 3.70
CA LEU A 37 11.28 2.27 2.82
C LEU A 37 10.04 3.18 2.73
N ALA A 38 9.55 3.68 3.87
CA ALA A 38 8.42 4.61 3.89
C ALA A 38 8.74 5.90 3.12
N LEU A 39 9.93 6.49 3.33
CA LEU A 39 10.40 7.67 2.59
C LEU A 39 10.50 7.40 1.09
N ALA A 40 10.94 6.21 0.67
CA ALA A 40 10.99 5.85 -0.74
C ALA A 40 9.60 5.82 -1.39
N TYR A 41 8.59 5.26 -0.71
CA TYR A 41 7.21 5.29 -1.20
C TYR A 41 6.61 6.70 -1.20
N VAL A 42 6.92 7.53 -0.18
CA VAL A 42 6.49 8.94 -0.15
C VAL A 42 7.13 9.71 -1.28
N LYS A 43 8.45 9.56 -1.50
CA LYS A 43 9.14 10.23 -2.59
C LYS A 43 8.59 9.82 -3.95
N HIS A 44 8.32 8.53 -4.14
CA HIS A 44 7.69 8.04 -5.36
C HIS A 44 6.27 8.62 -5.55
N ALA A 45 5.50 8.77 -4.47
CA ALA A 45 4.19 9.42 -4.53
C ALA A 45 4.30 10.92 -4.86
N GLU A 46 5.29 11.63 -4.31
CA GLU A 46 5.59 13.01 -4.68
C GLU A 46 5.88 13.13 -6.17
N ASP A 47 6.72 12.26 -6.73
CA ASP A 47 7.06 12.28 -8.16
C ASP A 47 5.83 11.98 -9.05
N ILE A 48 4.85 11.19 -8.56
CA ILE A 48 3.57 10.99 -9.25
C ILE A 48 2.71 12.25 -9.18
N VAL A 49 2.64 12.90 -8.02
CA VAL A 49 1.89 14.15 -7.83
C VAL A 49 2.49 15.29 -8.63
N GLU A 50 3.82 15.38 -8.74
CA GLU A 50 4.49 16.39 -9.55
C GLU A 50 4.17 16.21 -11.05
N ARG A 51 4.16 14.96 -11.53
CA ARG A 51 3.87 14.65 -12.95
C ARG A 51 2.41 14.84 -13.34
N HIS A 52 1.46 14.56 -12.43
CA HIS A 52 0.04 14.50 -12.78
C HIS A 52 -0.84 15.47 -12.00
N GLY A 53 -0.30 16.16 -11.00
CA GLY A 53 -1.07 16.97 -10.05
C GLY A 53 -1.88 18.06 -10.73
N GLU A 54 -1.29 18.76 -11.71
CA GLU A 54 -1.99 19.78 -12.49
C GLU A 54 -3.16 19.18 -13.28
N ALA A 55 -2.95 18.09 -14.01
CA ALA A 55 -4.02 17.40 -14.74
C ALA A 55 -5.14 16.90 -13.80
N ILE A 56 -4.80 16.43 -12.59
CA ILE A 56 -5.78 15.99 -11.60
C ILE A 56 -6.60 17.16 -11.06
N PHE A 57 -5.98 18.35 -10.94
CA PHE A 57 -6.68 19.57 -10.59
C PHE A 57 -7.59 20.03 -11.74
N GLU A 58 -7.11 20.07 -12.98
CA GLU A 58 -7.91 20.41 -14.16
C GLU A 58 -9.15 19.51 -14.33
N ASP A 59 -9.01 18.21 -14.06
CA ASP A 59 -10.10 17.24 -14.17
C ASP A 59 -11.21 17.46 -13.10
N LYS A 60 -10.92 18.13 -11.98
CA LYS A 60 -11.81 18.17 -10.78
C LYS A 60 -12.19 19.55 -10.27
N ILE A 61 -11.40 20.57 -10.60
CA ILE A 61 -11.59 21.95 -10.18
C ILE A 61 -12.27 22.69 -11.31
N LYS A 62 -13.30 23.49 -10.97
CA LYS A 62 -14.08 24.18 -11.99
C LYS A 62 -13.30 25.35 -12.60
N ASP A 63 -12.65 26.15 -11.76
CA ASP A 63 -11.86 27.30 -12.20
C ASP A 63 -10.45 27.27 -11.59
N LEU A 64 -9.55 26.59 -12.30
CA LEU A 64 -8.15 26.51 -11.87
C LEU A 64 -7.42 27.85 -11.97
N ASN A 65 -7.83 28.72 -12.90
CA ASN A 65 -7.18 30.03 -13.09
C ASN A 65 -7.43 30.95 -11.91
N ASN A 66 -8.69 31.01 -11.42
CA ASN A 66 -9.00 31.79 -10.22
C ASN A 66 -8.27 31.29 -8.98
N LEU A 67 -8.04 29.97 -8.86
CA LEU A 67 -7.19 29.43 -7.80
C LEU A 67 -5.71 29.82 -7.93
N LYS A 68 -5.15 29.81 -9.15
CA LYS A 68 -3.77 30.23 -9.40
C LYS A 68 -3.58 31.71 -9.06
N ILE A 69 -4.49 32.56 -9.52
CA ILE A 69 -4.50 34.01 -9.22
C ILE A 69 -4.59 34.23 -7.70
N TYR A 70 -5.49 33.51 -7.02
CA TYR A 70 -5.61 33.57 -5.57
C TYR A 70 -4.30 33.20 -4.85
N ASP A 71 -3.66 32.09 -5.25
CA ASP A 71 -2.39 31.64 -4.69
C ASP A 71 -1.25 32.65 -4.95
N GLU A 72 -1.17 33.21 -6.16
CA GLU A 72 -0.16 34.21 -6.54
C GLU A 72 -0.28 35.51 -5.74
N ILE A 73 -1.51 35.97 -5.47
CA ILE A 73 -1.76 37.17 -4.64
C ILE A 73 -1.32 36.92 -3.20
N ILE A 74 -1.68 35.76 -2.64
CA ILE A 74 -1.26 35.40 -1.28
C ILE A 74 0.26 35.30 -1.21
N TYR A 75 0.90 34.67 -2.19
CA TYR A 75 2.33 34.49 -2.22
C TYR A 75 3.08 35.82 -2.37
N SER A 76 2.68 36.66 -3.33
CA SER A 76 3.31 37.96 -3.60
C SER A 76 3.21 38.89 -2.39
N VAL A 77 2.02 39.04 -1.80
CA VAL A 77 1.82 39.92 -0.64
C VAL A 77 2.57 39.41 0.60
N ASN A 78 2.71 38.08 0.78
CA ASN A 78 3.50 37.52 1.88
C ASN A 78 5.01 37.67 1.70
N LEU A 79 5.51 37.81 0.48
CA LEU A 79 6.92 38.10 0.21
C LEU A 79 7.27 39.58 0.37
N GLU A 80 6.28 40.46 0.21
CA GLU A 80 6.49 41.89 0.37
C GLU A 80 6.90 42.24 1.80
N LYS A 81 7.93 43.09 1.87
CA LYS A 81 8.46 43.70 3.09
C LYS A 81 8.51 45.20 2.90
N PRO A 82 7.37 45.90 3.05
CA PRO A 82 7.34 47.35 2.96
C PRO A 82 8.22 47.97 4.05
N GLU A 83 9.13 48.87 3.65
CA GLU A 83 10.06 49.56 4.56
C GLU A 83 9.36 50.54 5.52
N PHE A 84 8.10 50.89 5.22
CA PHE A 84 7.30 51.87 5.96
C PHE A 84 6.40 51.25 7.04
N ILE A 85 6.46 49.93 7.27
CA ILE A 85 5.61 49.23 8.23
C ILE A 85 6.47 48.57 9.29
N ASP A 86 6.13 48.83 10.56
CA ASP A 86 6.76 48.16 11.68
C ASP A 86 6.41 46.66 11.70
N SER A 87 7.31 45.86 12.28
CA SER A 87 7.14 44.41 12.33
C SER A 87 5.86 43.95 13.04
N SER A 88 5.30 44.78 13.93
CA SER A 88 4.02 44.53 14.62
C SER A 88 2.80 44.63 13.69
N ASP A 89 2.85 45.52 12.69
CA ASP A 89 1.68 45.91 11.88
C ASP A 89 1.69 45.20 10.51
N LEU A 90 2.77 44.47 10.21
CA LEU A 90 3.00 43.80 8.95
C LEU A 90 1.92 42.75 8.62
N GLU A 91 1.45 41.99 9.61
CA GLU A 91 0.42 40.96 9.38
C GLU A 91 -0.94 41.57 9.03
N ASP A 92 -1.32 42.65 9.70
CA ASP A 92 -2.61 43.30 9.45
C ASP A 92 -2.60 44.06 8.12
N TRP A 93 -1.48 44.69 7.78
CA TRP A 93 -1.31 45.27 6.44
C TRP A 93 -1.40 44.20 5.34
N ARG A 94 -0.80 43.02 5.53
CA ARG A 94 -0.89 41.91 4.57
C ARG A 94 -2.33 41.45 4.39
N LYS A 95 -3.10 41.28 5.48
CA LYS A 95 -4.51 40.93 5.40
C LYS A 95 -5.31 41.97 4.61
N ASP A 96 -5.11 43.25 4.90
CA ASP A 96 -5.81 44.34 4.22
C ASP A 96 -5.45 44.41 2.73
N LYS A 97 -4.16 44.25 2.39
CA LYS A 97 -3.70 44.24 1.00
C LYS A 97 -4.22 43.03 0.23
N ILE A 98 -4.25 41.85 0.84
CA ILE A 98 -4.84 40.63 0.26
C ILE A 98 -6.34 40.86 0.01
N ASN A 99 -7.08 41.36 1.00
CA ASN A 99 -8.52 41.58 0.87
C ASN A 99 -8.86 42.59 -0.24
N LYS A 100 -8.14 43.72 -0.30
CA LYS A 100 -8.33 44.74 -1.36
C LYS A 100 -8.07 44.17 -2.75
N THR A 101 -6.92 43.52 -2.94
CA THR A 101 -6.53 42.96 -4.25
C THR A 101 -7.53 41.87 -4.71
N LEU A 102 -8.00 41.05 -3.77
CA LEU A 102 -8.98 40.01 -4.08
C LEU A 102 -10.41 40.55 -4.29
N GLU A 103 -10.80 41.64 -3.61
CA GLU A 103 -12.07 42.34 -3.85
C GLU A 103 -12.08 43.00 -5.24
N GLU A 104 -10.98 43.63 -5.66
CA GLU A 104 -10.83 44.23 -7.00
C GLU A 104 -11.00 43.20 -8.13
N LEU A 105 -10.56 41.96 -7.89
CA LEU A 105 -10.69 40.84 -8.83
C LEU A 105 -12.02 40.09 -8.70
N GLY A 106 -12.90 40.50 -7.78
CA GLY A 106 -14.21 39.86 -7.56
C GLY A 106 -14.12 38.46 -6.91
N LEU A 107 -12.98 38.12 -6.32
CA LEU A 107 -12.74 36.84 -5.63
C LEU A 107 -13.23 36.84 -4.18
N ILE A 108 -13.49 38.03 -3.62
CA ILE A 108 -14.07 38.25 -2.30
C ILE A 108 -15.16 39.34 -2.40
N ASP A 109 -16.22 39.22 -1.60
CA ASP A 109 -17.24 40.26 -1.47
C ASP A 109 -16.78 41.43 -0.56
N LYS A 110 -17.57 42.52 -0.54
CA LYS A 110 -17.33 43.70 0.30
C LYS A 110 -17.30 43.41 1.81
N PHE A 111 -17.74 42.23 2.22
CA PHE A 111 -17.81 41.78 3.60
C PHE A 111 -16.66 40.81 3.95
N GLY A 112 -15.74 40.54 3.02
CA GLY A 112 -14.60 39.65 3.23
C GLY A 112 -14.89 38.17 2.97
N HIS A 113 -16.03 37.80 2.40
CA HIS A 113 -16.35 36.41 2.04
C HIS A 113 -15.86 36.06 0.64
N LEU A 114 -15.14 34.94 0.55
CA LEU A 114 -14.73 34.36 -0.73
C LEU A 114 -15.93 34.11 -1.65
N ASP A 115 -15.72 34.33 -2.94
CA ASP A 115 -16.64 33.92 -3.99
C ASP A 115 -17.05 32.46 -3.81
N ARG A 116 -18.32 32.16 -4.08
CA ARG A 116 -18.89 30.83 -3.86
C ARG A 116 -18.22 29.77 -4.73
N GLY A 117 -17.77 30.14 -5.93
CA GLY A 117 -16.97 29.29 -6.82
C GLY A 117 -15.61 29.02 -6.22
N LEU A 118 -14.84 30.08 -5.94
CA LEU A 118 -13.49 29.98 -5.37
C LEU A 118 -13.48 29.18 -4.05
N LYS A 119 -14.44 29.41 -3.15
CA LYS A 119 -14.59 28.67 -1.89
C LYS A 119 -14.81 27.16 -2.11
N LYS A 120 -15.57 26.78 -3.13
CA LYS A 120 -15.79 25.36 -3.48
C LYS A 120 -14.52 24.75 -4.06
N ASP A 121 -13.85 25.47 -4.94
CA ASP A 121 -12.63 25.02 -5.61
C ASP A 121 -11.47 24.85 -4.61
N LEU A 122 -11.32 25.77 -3.65
CA LEU A 122 -10.37 25.62 -2.53
C LEU A 122 -10.67 24.38 -1.68
N LYS A 123 -11.95 24.10 -1.40
CA LYS A 123 -12.36 22.92 -0.64
C LYS A 123 -12.09 21.62 -1.42
N GLU A 124 -12.32 21.61 -2.72
CA GLU A 124 -12.04 20.44 -3.55
C GLU A 124 -10.53 20.23 -3.71
N ARG A 125 -9.73 21.29 -3.86
CA ARG A 125 -8.26 21.22 -3.85
C ARG A 125 -7.75 20.57 -2.56
N GLU A 126 -8.23 20.99 -1.40
CA GLU A 126 -7.83 20.39 -0.12
C GLU A 126 -8.26 18.93 0.00
N LYS A 127 -9.44 18.58 -0.52
CA LYS A 127 -9.89 17.19 -0.58
C LYS A 127 -8.99 16.34 -1.49
N ILE A 128 -8.54 16.88 -2.62
CA ILE A 128 -7.59 16.19 -3.52
C ILE A 128 -6.26 15.96 -2.79
N LYS A 129 -5.69 16.99 -2.16
CA LYS A 129 -4.43 16.85 -1.42
C LYS A 129 -4.54 15.82 -0.29
N THR A 130 -5.57 15.94 0.54
CA THR A 130 -5.72 15.13 1.76
C THR A 130 -6.22 13.71 1.54
N LYS A 131 -6.98 13.43 0.46
CA LYS A 131 -7.57 12.10 0.20
C LYS A 131 -7.06 11.41 -1.05
N ILE A 132 -6.43 12.13 -1.97
CA ILE A 132 -5.88 11.54 -3.20
C ILE A 132 -4.38 11.51 -3.07
N PHE A 133 -3.73 12.67 -2.98
CA PHE A 133 -2.27 12.74 -2.99
C PHE A 133 -1.66 12.07 -1.75
N ALA A 134 -2.18 12.38 -0.56
CA ALA A 134 -1.72 11.76 0.68
C ALA A 134 -1.90 10.23 0.71
N ASP A 135 -2.91 9.71 -0.01
CA ASP A 135 -3.25 8.29 -0.01
C ASP A 135 -2.51 7.49 -1.11
N ILE A 136 -1.74 8.12 -2.00
CA ILE A 136 -0.94 7.42 -3.04
C ILE A 136 0.07 6.45 -2.40
N ALA A 137 0.96 6.95 -1.54
CA ALA A 137 1.99 6.12 -0.91
C ALA A 137 1.38 4.98 -0.05
N PRO A 138 0.39 5.23 0.84
CA PRO A 138 -0.31 4.16 1.54
C PRO A 138 -0.93 3.12 0.61
N THR A 139 -1.55 3.53 -0.50
CA THR A 139 -2.16 2.61 -1.47
C THR A 139 -1.14 1.66 -2.07
N LEU A 140 0.01 2.18 -2.52
CA LEU A 140 1.09 1.38 -3.10
C LEU A 140 1.67 0.39 -2.09
N ILE A 141 1.97 0.85 -0.88
CA ILE A 141 2.49 0.00 0.20
C ILE A 141 1.50 -1.13 0.53
N LEU A 142 0.22 -0.78 0.73
CA LEU A 142 -0.81 -1.76 1.07
C LEU A 142 -0.99 -2.79 -0.03
N TRP A 143 -0.93 -2.37 -1.30
CA TRP A 143 -0.98 -3.29 -2.43
C TRP A 143 0.20 -4.26 -2.44
N ASP A 144 1.44 -3.77 -2.32
CA ASP A 144 2.61 -4.63 -2.39
C ASP A 144 2.70 -5.59 -1.20
N ILE A 145 2.33 -5.14 0.00
CA ILE A 145 2.23 -6.01 1.18
C ILE A 145 1.15 -7.07 0.97
N SER A 146 -0.02 -6.68 0.45
CA SER A 146 -1.11 -7.63 0.15
C SER A 146 -0.66 -8.67 -0.86
N LYS A 147 0.02 -8.25 -1.92
CA LYS A 147 0.59 -9.11 -2.96
C LYS A 147 1.63 -10.06 -2.37
N TYR A 148 2.52 -9.57 -1.50
CA TYR A 148 3.49 -10.40 -0.79
C TYR A 148 2.80 -11.52 0.00
N TYR A 149 1.79 -11.20 0.80
CA TYR A 149 1.05 -12.21 1.57
C TYR A 149 0.27 -13.19 0.70
N LEU A 150 -0.39 -12.70 -0.34
CA LEU A 150 -1.20 -13.52 -1.25
C LEU A 150 -0.35 -14.45 -2.12
N CYS A 151 0.84 -14.02 -2.55
CA CYS A 151 1.66 -14.75 -3.52
C CYS A 151 2.78 -15.59 -2.91
N THR A 152 2.96 -15.57 -1.59
CA THR A 152 3.97 -16.37 -0.88
C THR A 152 3.34 -17.48 -0.05
N SER A 153 4.14 -18.49 0.31
CA SER A 153 3.75 -19.51 1.28
C SER A 153 4.05 -19.07 2.72
N GLN A 154 3.28 -19.57 3.68
CA GLN A 154 3.54 -19.35 5.11
C GLN A 154 4.97 -19.77 5.51
N ASP A 155 5.45 -20.90 4.99
CA ASP A 155 6.84 -21.34 5.23
C ASP A 155 7.86 -20.36 4.68
N ARG A 156 7.63 -19.80 3.48
CA ARG A 156 8.53 -18.81 2.90
C ARG A 156 8.60 -17.57 3.78
N ARG A 157 7.44 -17.06 4.25
CA ARG A 157 7.38 -15.86 5.11
C ARG A 157 8.00 -16.07 6.49
N LYS A 158 8.00 -17.31 7.01
CA LYS A 158 8.63 -17.64 8.30
C LYS A 158 10.13 -17.89 8.20
N ARG A 159 10.60 -18.48 7.10
CA ARG A 159 11.99 -18.98 6.96
C ARG A 159 12.91 -18.04 6.19
N TYR A 160 12.38 -17.06 5.48
CA TYR A 160 13.16 -16.14 4.64
C TYR A 160 12.79 -14.70 4.97
N GLY A 161 13.77 -13.80 4.81
CA GLY A 161 13.54 -12.36 4.93
C GLY A 161 12.46 -11.88 3.96
N SER A 162 11.61 -11.00 4.46
CA SER A 162 10.63 -10.28 3.66
C SER A 162 11.29 -9.05 3.01
N PRO A 163 10.82 -8.58 1.84
CA PRO A 163 11.16 -7.25 1.33
C PRO A 163 10.70 -6.13 2.28
N PHE A 164 9.72 -6.41 3.14
CA PHE A 164 9.18 -5.49 4.14
C PHE A 164 9.76 -5.76 5.53
N PRO A 165 10.35 -4.75 6.19
CA PRO A 165 10.84 -4.88 7.56
C PRO A 165 9.66 -5.13 8.52
N TYR A 166 9.94 -5.87 9.60
CA TYR A 166 9.04 -6.23 10.69
C TYR A 166 7.75 -6.96 10.29
N ILE A 167 7.64 -7.41 9.04
CA ILE A 167 6.49 -8.18 8.59
C ILE A 167 6.50 -9.58 9.22
N ARG A 168 5.37 -9.98 9.78
CA ARG A 168 5.19 -11.31 10.38
C ARG A 168 4.80 -12.34 9.33
N GLY A 169 5.05 -13.61 9.63
CA GLY A 169 4.64 -14.72 8.77
C GLY A 169 3.13 -14.77 8.53
N ASP A 170 2.32 -14.40 9.52
CA ASP A 170 0.89 -14.18 9.40
C ASP A 170 0.51 -12.92 10.20
N ILE A 171 -0.61 -12.29 9.85
CA ILE A 171 -1.12 -11.08 10.50
C ILE A 171 -2.45 -11.35 11.18
N ASP A 172 -2.62 -10.80 12.38
CA ASP A 172 -3.84 -10.95 13.17
C ASP A 172 -5.01 -10.09 12.65
N ARG A 173 -6.18 -10.18 13.30
CA ARG A 173 -7.37 -9.44 12.87
C ARG A 173 -7.20 -7.93 12.96
N GLN A 174 -6.51 -7.40 13.96
CA GLN A 174 -6.32 -5.95 14.12
C GLN A 174 -5.37 -5.44 13.06
N GLN A 175 -4.27 -6.17 12.81
CA GLN A 175 -3.31 -5.85 11.76
C GLN A 175 -3.94 -5.90 10.36
N ARG A 176 -4.91 -6.80 10.13
CA ARG A 176 -5.59 -6.89 8.83
C ARG A 176 -6.54 -5.72 8.53
N LYS A 177 -7.00 -4.97 9.54
CA LYS A 177 -7.95 -3.86 9.31
C LYS A 177 -7.39 -2.77 8.40
N VAL A 178 -6.06 -2.61 8.37
CA VAL A 178 -5.41 -1.61 7.50
C VAL A 178 -5.67 -1.87 6.01
N PHE A 179 -6.02 -3.10 5.62
CA PHE A 179 -6.34 -3.47 4.23
C PHE A 179 -7.82 -3.30 3.87
N GLN A 180 -8.66 -2.77 4.78
CA GLN A 180 -10.10 -2.59 4.53
C GLN A 180 -10.42 -1.36 3.68
N ASN A 181 -9.50 -0.39 3.58
CA ASN A 181 -9.69 0.78 2.74
C ASN A 181 -8.97 0.58 1.39
N PRO A 182 -9.70 0.32 0.29
CA PRO A 182 -9.08 0.00 -0.99
C PRO A 182 -8.68 1.24 -1.79
N HIS A 183 -8.84 2.45 -1.23
CA HIS A 183 -8.54 3.75 -1.85
C HIS A 183 -8.92 3.82 -3.33
N THR A 184 -10.17 3.45 -3.67
CA THR A 184 -10.59 3.19 -5.06
C THR A 184 -10.29 4.35 -6.02
N GLN A 185 -10.44 5.60 -5.57
CA GLN A 185 -10.12 6.77 -6.39
C GLN A 185 -8.63 6.85 -6.75
N VAL A 186 -7.76 6.60 -5.78
CA VAL A 186 -6.30 6.57 -5.97
C VAL A 186 -5.90 5.40 -6.86
N VAL A 187 -6.50 4.22 -6.64
CA VAL A 187 -6.24 3.05 -7.47
C VAL A 187 -6.58 3.30 -8.93
N ASN A 188 -7.74 3.90 -9.22
CA ASN A 188 -8.13 4.22 -10.59
C ASN A 188 -7.17 5.22 -11.23
N LEU A 189 -6.79 6.27 -10.49
CA LEU A 189 -5.81 7.26 -10.94
C LEU A 189 -4.47 6.63 -11.31
N LEU A 190 -3.93 5.77 -10.44
CA LEU A 190 -2.66 5.08 -10.69
C LEU A 190 -2.75 4.12 -11.90
N ARG A 191 -3.89 3.46 -12.11
CA ARG A 191 -4.11 2.62 -13.29
C ARG A 191 -4.21 3.43 -14.59
N GLU A 192 -4.87 4.58 -14.55
CA GLU A 192 -5.13 5.40 -15.74
C GLU A 192 -3.90 6.22 -16.13
N LYS A 193 -3.28 6.91 -15.18
CA LYS A 193 -2.19 7.87 -15.43
C LYS A 193 -0.80 7.21 -15.38
N GLU A 194 -0.55 6.29 -14.45
CA GLU A 194 0.74 5.59 -14.30
C GLU A 194 0.78 4.19 -14.94
N LYS A 195 -0.38 3.68 -15.42
CA LYS A 195 -0.50 2.31 -15.94
C LYS A 195 -0.08 1.24 -14.92
N GLU A 196 -0.27 1.54 -13.64
CA GLU A 196 0.12 0.63 -12.57
C GLU A 196 -0.71 -0.65 -12.54
N HIS A 197 -0.05 -1.74 -12.16
CA HIS A 197 -0.64 -3.08 -12.15
C HIS A 197 -1.34 -3.39 -10.81
N ILE A 198 -2.32 -2.58 -10.44
CA ILE A 198 -3.00 -2.63 -9.14
C ILE A 198 -4.51 -2.86 -9.28
N LEU A 199 -5.15 -3.40 -8.24
CA LEU A 199 -6.60 -3.60 -8.19
C LEU A 199 -7.20 -3.03 -6.91
N SER A 200 -8.42 -2.51 -7.03
CA SER A 200 -9.19 -2.02 -5.87
C SER A 200 -10.06 -3.17 -5.37
N VAL A 201 -9.65 -3.80 -4.28
CA VAL A 201 -10.35 -4.99 -3.74
C VAL A 201 -11.03 -4.61 -2.43
N PRO A 202 -12.38 -4.47 -2.38
CA PRO A 202 -13.10 -3.92 -1.23
C PRO A 202 -13.02 -4.70 0.09
N ASP A 203 -12.47 -5.92 0.09
CA ASP A 203 -12.35 -6.76 1.30
C ASP A 203 -11.01 -7.52 1.32
N MET A 204 -9.91 -6.81 1.07
CA MET A 204 -8.58 -7.43 0.99
C MET A 204 -8.22 -8.15 2.30
N ASP A 205 -8.68 -7.64 3.45
CA ASP A 205 -8.51 -8.28 4.76
C ASP A 205 -9.14 -9.69 4.82
N LEU A 206 -10.33 -9.86 4.25
CA LEU A 206 -11.02 -11.14 4.15
C LEU A 206 -10.31 -12.09 3.20
N LEU A 207 -9.75 -11.59 2.10
CA LEU A 207 -8.97 -12.41 1.16
C LEU A 207 -7.69 -12.93 1.82
N LEU A 208 -6.98 -12.07 2.55
CA LEU A 208 -5.81 -12.46 3.33
C LEU A 208 -6.17 -13.50 4.39
N HIS A 209 -7.29 -13.33 5.09
CA HIS A 209 -7.77 -14.34 6.03
C HIS A 209 -8.09 -15.68 5.35
N LYS A 210 -8.78 -15.66 4.19
CA LYS A 210 -9.07 -16.86 3.39
C LYS A 210 -7.78 -17.56 2.94
N LYS A 211 -6.74 -16.79 2.57
CA LYS A 211 -5.41 -17.31 2.22
C LYS A 211 -4.78 -18.04 3.40
N PHE A 212 -4.69 -17.42 4.58
CA PHE A 212 -4.07 -18.05 5.76
C PHE A 212 -4.83 -19.31 6.21
N LYS A 213 -6.17 -19.28 6.17
CA LYS A 213 -7.01 -20.45 6.49
C LYS A 213 -6.79 -21.58 5.48
N PHE A 214 -6.60 -21.26 4.21
CA PHE A 214 -6.29 -22.26 3.17
C PHE A 214 -4.91 -22.87 3.40
N GLU A 215 -3.89 -22.07 3.72
CA GLU A 215 -2.54 -22.56 4.05
C GLU A 215 -2.53 -23.50 5.26
N GLY A 216 -3.28 -23.16 6.32
CA GLY A 216 -3.43 -24.02 7.48
C GLY A 216 -4.00 -25.40 7.15
N LYS A 217 -4.93 -25.48 6.18
CA LYS A 217 -5.52 -26.75 5.74
C LYS A 217 -4.56 -27.64 4.93
N ILE A 218 -3.62 -27.04 4.21
CA ILE A 218 -2.72 -27.78 3.31
C ILE A 218 -1.37 -28.12 3.93
N LYS A 219 -1.05 -27.56 5.11
CA LYS A 219 0.26 -27.68 5.76
C LYS A 219 0.79 -29.12 5.87
N ASN A 220 -0.11 -30.10 6.05
CA ASN A 220 0.24 -31.51 6.22
C ASN A 220 -0.06 -32.37 4.97
N LEU A 221 -0.56 -31.77 3.88
CA LEU A 221 -1.01 -32.52 2.71
C LEU A 221 0.10 -32.76 1.66
N ASN A 222 1.32 -32.25 1.87
CA ASN A 222 2.45 -32.33 0.92
C ASN A 222 2.09 -31.96 -0.54
N ILE A 223 1.09 -31.09 -0.73
CA ILE A 223 0.64 -30.67 -2.06
C ILE A 223 1.56 -29.57 -2.58
N LYS A 224 2.09 -29.77 -3.79
CA LYS A 224 2.84 -28.72 -4.51
C LYS A 224 1.85 -27.76 -5.17
N LEU A 225 1.81 -26.53 -4.68
CA LEU A 225 1.02 -25.44 -5.27
C LEU A 225 1.94 -24.36 -5.83
N ASN A 226 1.52 -23.71 -6.92
CA ASN A 226 2.14 -22.47 -7.36
C ASN A 226 1.62 -21.30 -6.50
N TYR A 227 2.31 -21.02 -5.40
CA TYR A 227 1.92 -19.95 -4.46
C TYR A 227 1.78 -18.57 -5.11
N ALA A 228 2.54 -18.28 -6.17
CA ALA A 228 2.39 -17.02 -6.91
C ALA A 228 1.04 -16.91 -7.62
N ALA A 229 0.44 -18.04 -8.02
CA ALA A 229 -0.87 -18.11 -8.67
C ALA A 229 -2.03 -18.36 -7.69
N VAL A 230 -1.77 -18.83 -6.46
CA VAL A 230 -2.80 -19.02 -5.41
C VAL A 230 -3.44 -17.69 -4.99
N GLY A 231 -2.64 -16.64 -4.79
CA GLY A 231 -3.13 -15.29 -4.48
C GLY A 231 -4.11 -14.76 -5.53
N PRO A 232 -3.70 -14.66 -6.81
CA PRO A 232 -4.57 -14.29 -7.92
C PRO A 232 -5.82 -15.17 -8.03
N ALA A 233 -5.71 -16.48 -7.81
CA ALA A 233 -6.85 -17.39 -7.81
C ALA A 233 -7.87 -17.07 -6.69
N ILE A 234 -7.40 -16.69 -5.50
CA ILE A 234 -8.27 -16.22 -4.41
C ILE A 234 -8.95 -14.91 -4.78
N VAL A 235 -8.22 -13.95 -5.34
CA VAL A 235 -8.79 -12.66 -5.76
C VAL A 235 -9.87 -12.88 -6.83
N PHE A 236 -9.57 -13.62 -7.90
CA PHE A 236 -10.52 -13.91 -8.97
C PHE A 236 -11.79 -14.61 -8.46
N THR A 237 -11.66 -15.58 -7.55
CA THR A 237 -12.82 -16.33 -7.04
C THR A 237 -13.69 -15.55 -6.04
N ASN A 238 -13.27 -14.36 -5.61
CA ASN A 238 -13.95 -13.58 -4.58
C ASN A 238 -14.12 -12.10 -4.96
N SER A 239 -13.91 -11.75 -6.24
CA SER A 239 -14.09 -10.39 -6.75
C SER A 239 -14.72 -10.44 -8.14
N ASN A 240 -15.19 -9.28 -8.62
CA ASN A 240 -15.82 -9.14 -9.93
C ASN A 240 -14.81 -8.93 -11.07
N TYR A 241 -13.51 -9.06 -10.79
CA TYR A 241 -12.46 -8.88 -11.80
C TYR A 241 -12.37 -10.08 -12.74
N SER A 242 -12.17 -9.80 -14.02
CA SER A 242 -11.89 -10.82 -15.02
C SER A 242 -10.53 -11.47 -14.76
N ILE A 243 -10.35 -12.70 -15.26
CA ILE A 243 -9.07 -13.39 -15.10
C ILE A 243 -7.91 -12.67 -15.78
N LYS A 244 -8.20 -11.89 -16.85
CA LYS A 244 -7.24 -11.04 -17.56
C LYS A 244 -6.74 -9.92 -16.67
N GLU A 245 -7.65 -9.21 -16.01
CA GLU A 245 -7.29 -8.12 -15.09
C GLU A 245 -6.47 -8.62 -13.90
N VAL A 246 -6.87 -9.76 -13.33
CA VAL A 246 -6.13 -10.39 -12.22
C VAL A 246 -4.75 -10.88 -12.69
N SER A 247 -4.66 -11.49 -13.87
CA SER A 247 -3.40 -11.90 -14.50
C SER A 247 -2.45 -10.71 -14.68
N TYR A 248 -2.98 -9.59 -15.17
CA TYR A 248 -2.24 -8.36 -15.40
C TYR A 248 -1.72 -7.74 -14.10
N ALA A 249 -2.59 -7.57 -13.09
CA ALA A 249 -2.23 -6.97 -11.81
C ALA A 249 -1.16 -7.77 -11.05
N PHE A 250 -1.29 -9.10 -11.05
CA PHE A 250 -0.36 -9.96 -10.35
C PHE A 250 0.86 -10.36 -11.18
N LYS A 251 0.89 -10.04 -12.49
CA LYS A 251 1.94 -10.47 -13.44
C LYS A 251 2.12 -11.99 -13.46
N VAL A 252 1.01 -12.73 -13.48
CA VAL A 252 0.97 -14.21 -13.46
C VAL A 252 0.08 -14.70 -14.59
N GLY A 253 0.57 -15.61 -15.43
CA GLY A 253 -0.18 -16.08 -16.59
C GLY A 253 -1.53 -16.75 -16.25
N GLU A 254 -2.56 -16.46 -17.04
CA GLU A 254 -3.93 -16.96 -16.86
C GLU A 254 -4.02 -18.48 -16.69
N LYS A 255 -3.22 -19.25 -17.45
CA LYS A 255 -3.20 -20.73 -17.38
C LYS A 255 -2.82 -21.21 -15.97
N SER A 256 -1.87 -20.55 -15.32
CA SER A 256 -1.43 -20.87 -13.96
C SER A 256 -2.54 -20.57 -12.95
N ILE A 257 -3.23 -19.44 -13.13
CA ILE A 257 -4.36 -19.05 -12.28
C ILE A 257 -5.50 -20.08 -12.40
N LYS A 258 -5.91 -20.45 -13.62
CA LYS A 258 -6.96 -21.46 -13.87
C LYS A 258 -6.62 -22.82 -13.24
N ARG A 259 -5.35 -23.23 -13.34
CA ARG A 259 -4.86 -24.47 -12.72
C ARG A 259 -5.01 -24.44 -11.20
N GLU A 260 -4.57 -23.36 -10.56
CA GLU A 260 -4.67 -23.25 -9.10
C GLU A 260 -6.12 -23.11 -8.62
N ILE A 261 -7.01 -22.47 -9.39
CA ILE A 261 -8.45 -22.48 -9.08
C ILE A 261 -8.99 -23.91 -9.01
N ASN A 262 -8.61 -24.77 -9.95
CA ASN A 262 -9.03 -26.17 -9.97
C ASN A 262 -8.42 -26.98 -8.81
N ASN A 263 -7.13 -26.77 -8.51
CA ASN A 263 -6.47 -27.39 -7.36
C ASN A 263 -7.14 -26.96 -6.03
N MET A 264 -7.46 -25.68 -5.88
CA MET A 264 -8.14 -25.18 -4.69
C MET A 264 -9.55 -25.76 -4.54
N LYS A 265 -10.29 -25.94 -5.66
CA LYS A 265 -11.60 -26.58 -5.66
C LYS A 265 -11.51 -28.05 -5.22
N SER A 266 -10.56 -28.82 -5.76
CA SER A 266 -10.39 -30.24 -5.40
C SER A 266 -9.99 -30.44 -3.94
N ILE A 267 -9.18 -29.53 -3.37
CA ILE A 267 -8.80 -29.56 -1.95
C ILE A 267 -9.99 -29.20 -1.03
N ARG A 268 -10.85 -28.26 -1.45
CA ARG A 268 -12.02 -27.85 -0.66
C ARG A 268 -13.17 -28.86 -0.72
N LYS A 269 -13.40 -29.45 -1.88
CA LYS A 269 -14.41 -30.48 -2.15
C LYS A 269 -13.75 -31.60 -2.95
N PRO A 270 -13.22 -32.64 -2.28
CA PRO A 270 -12.63 -33.79 -2.97
C PRO A 270 -13.70 -34.57 -3.74
N ASN A 271 -13.66 -34.45 -5.06
CA ASN A 271 -14.66 -35.05 -5.94
C ASN A 271 -14.49 -36.58 -6.07
N THR A 272 -13.27 -37.10 -5.88
CA THR A 272 -12.98 -38.54 -6.00
C THR A 272 -12.97 -39.23 -4.64
N LYS A 273 -13.34 -40.51 -4.61
CA LYS A 273 -13.31 -41.35 -3.40
C LYS A 273 -11.88 -41.41 -2.81
N ARG A 274 -10.86 -41.62 -3.65
CA ARG A 274 -9.44 -41.61 -3.25
C ARG A 274 -8.99 -40.30 -2.59
N SER A 275 -9.42 -39.14 -3.10
CA SER A 275 -9.06 -37.85 -2.50
C SER A 275 -9.79 -37.59 -1.18
N ARG A 276 -11.02 -38.10 -1.02
CA ARG A 276 -11.73 -38.09 0.27
C ARG A 276 -11.00 -38.94 1.30
N ASP A 277 -10.74 -40.20 0.95
CA ASP A 277 -10.06 -41.16 1.82
C ASP A 277 -8.69 -40.63 2.27
N PHE A 278 -7.91 -40.01 1.36
CA PHE A 278 -6.61 -39.40 1.70
C PHE A 278 -6.72 -38.21 2.66
N ILE A 279 -7.66 -37.29 2.44
CA ILE A 279 -7.85 -36.12 3.32
C ILE A 279 -8.31 -36.57 4.72
N ASP A 280 -9.17 -37.57 4.80
CA ASP A 280 -9.66 -38.11 6.07
C ASP A 280 -8.56 -38.87 6.83
N LEU A 281 -7.70 -39.60 6.11
CA LEU A 281 -6.51 -40.26 6.70
C LEU A 281 -5.51 -39.27 7.29
N VAL A 282 -5.31 -38.11 6.63
CA VAL A 282 -4.39 -37.07 7.12
C VAL A 282 -4.98 -36.31 8.31
N LYS A 283 -6.29 -36.04 8.33
CA LYS A 283 -6.95 -35.39 9.48
C LYS A 283 -6.96 -36.27 10.73
N ASN A 284 -7.07 -37.58 10.58
CA ASN A 284 -7.08 -38.51 11.72
C ASN A 284 -5.69 -38.79 12.31
N LYS A 285 -4.61 -38.32 11.66
CA LYS A 285 -3.22 -38.48 12.12
C LYS A 285 -2.62 -37.19 12.72
N SER A 286 -3.34 -36.08 12.72
CA SER A 286 -2.93 -34.78 13.27
C SER A 286 -3.70 -34.44 14.53
#